data_AF-A0A1G1FNR9-F1
#
_entry.id   AF-A0A1G1FNR9-F1
#
_cell.length_a   1.000
_cell.length_b   1.000
_cell.length_c   1.000
_cell.angle_alpha   90.00
_cell.angle_beta   90.00
_cell.angle_gamma   90.00
#
_symmetry.space_group_name_H-M   'P 1'
#
loop_
_entity.id
_entity.type
_entity.pdbx_description
1 polymer ?
#
loop_
_entity_poly.entity_id
_entity_poly.type
_entity_poly.pdbx_seq_one_letter_code
_entity_poly.pdbx_strand_id
1 'polypeptide(L)'
;MKKISWKIWVGLLLISLTIVLHFVHYLIFRDAHHVFIYMFGDIAFLPLEVLLVTFVIERLLHEREKKSLLNKMNMLIGSFYSEVGSRLIKNCSGFASDLSEISSHMLVSNKWSDKDFQNAKIFVLNSAPDIDSRKGDLESLRAFLENKRPFLLSLLANPNMLEHDAFTDLLWAVFHLDEEFSFRDNLKNLPPTDYQHLSGDMKRAYTQLLAEWLAYMKHLKSDYPYLFSLAARTNPLDANADPVVKE
;
A
#
# COMPACT_ATOMS: atom_id res chain seq x y z
N MET A 1 8.32 1.09 43.05
CA MET A 1 9.13 -0.11 42.75
C MET A 1 8.87 -0.50 41.29
N LYS A 2 9.87 -0.37 40.40
CA LYS A 2 9.71 -0.67 38.96
C LYS A 2 9.40 -2.16 38.78
N LYS A 3 8.30 -2.50 38.10
CA LYS A 3 7.94 -3.89 37.78
C LYS A 3 9.08 -4.49 36.94
N ILE A 4 9.76 -5.49 37.50
CA ILE A 4 10.78 -6.27 36.80
C ILE A 4 10.13 -6.88 35.55
N SER A 5 10.71 -6.63 34.37
CA SER A 5 10.14 -7.12 33.12
C SER A 5 10.19 -8.65 33.08
N TRP A 6 9.17 -9.29 32.52
CA TRP A 6 9.08 -10.76 32.38
C TRP A 6 10.34 -11.40 31.77
N LYS A 7 11.06 -10.66 30.92
CA LYS A 7 12.33 -11.07 30.31
C LYS A 7 13.40 -11.41 31.36
N ILE A 8 13.44 -10.67 32.47
CA ILE A 8 14.42 -10.89 33.55
C ILE A 8 14.11 -12.20 34.28
N TRP A 9 12.83 -12.48 34.55
CA TRP A 9 12.41 -13.74 35.17
C TRP A 9 12.71 -14.95 34.29
N VAL A 10 12.43 -14.85 32.99
CA VAL A 10 12.78 -15.91 32.03
C VAL A 10 14.30 -16.10 31.97
N GLY A 11 15.08 -15.02 31.95
CA GLY A 11 16.54 -15.11 31.99
C GLY A 11 17.05 -15.82 33.24
N LEU A 12 16.54 -15.47 34.42
CA LEU A 12 16.90 -16.11 35.69
C LEU A 12 16.51 -17.59 35.72
N LEU A 13 15.34 -17.94 35.21
CA LEU A 13 14.88 -19.32 35.11
C LEU A 13 15.81 -20.15 34.22
N LEU A 14 16.17 -19.63 33.04
CA LEU A 14 17.07 -20.30 32.10
C LEU A 14 18.47 -20.50 32.69
N ILE A 15 19.04 -19.47 33.33
CA ILE A 15 20.34 -19.59 34.01
C ILE A 15 20.28 -20.66 35.11
N SER A 16 19.23 -20.62 35.94
CA SER A 16 19.05 -21.60 37.02
C SER A 16 18.90 -23.01 36.47
N LEU A 17 18.15 -23.18 35.38
CA LEU A 17 17.96 -24.46 34.72
C LEU A 17 19.29 -25.00 34.16
N THR A 18 20.10 -24.15 33.52
CA THR A 18 21.43 -24.54 33.03
C THR A 18 22.33 -25.04 34.16
N ILE A 19 22.35 -24.37 35.31
CA ILE A 19 23.12 -24.78 36.50
C ILE A 19 22.63 -26.14 37.02
N VAL A 20 21.32 -26.32 37.16
CA VAL A 20 20.72 -27.57 37.66
C VAL A 20 21.03 -28.73 36.72
N LEU A 21 20.93 -28.54 35.40
CA LEU A 21 21.22 -29.59 34.42
C LEU A 21 22.69 -30.03 34.45
N HIS A 22 23.62 -29.08 34.54
CA HIS A 22 25.05 -29.41 34.68
C HIS A 22 25.36 -30.12 36.01
N PHE A 23 24.68 -29.73 37.10
CA PHE A 23 24.83 -30.39 38.39
C PHE A 23 24.34 -31.85 38.36
N VAL A 24 23.17 -32.11 37.74
CA VAL A 24 22.66 -33.47 37.56
C VAL A 24 23.59 -34.29 36.67
N HIS A 25 24.10 -33.71 35.57
CA HIS A 25 25.10 -34.38 34.72
C HIS A 25 26.35 -34.78 35.53
N TYR A 26 26.85 -33.89 36.38
CA TYR A 26 27.97 -34.20 37.27
C TYR A 26 27.64 -35.33 38.26
N LEU A 27 26.44 -35.36 38.86
CA LEU A 27 26.06 -36.43 39.79
C LEU A 27 26.02 -37.83 39.14
N ILE A 28 25.62 -37.91 37.87
CA ILE A 28 25.53 -39.16 37.10
C ILE A 28 26.92 -39.68 36.73
N PHE A 29 27.75 -38.85 36.10
CA PHE A 29 29.04 -39.28 35.55
C PHE A 29 30.20 -39.14 36.54
N ARG A 30 30.03 -38.36 37.61
CA ARG A 30 31.04 -38.03 38.65
C ARG A 30 32.38 -37.55 38.11
N ASP A 31 32.39 -37.06 36.86
CA ASP A 31 33.58 -36.62 36.16
C ASP A 31 33.45 -35.13 35.80
N ALA A 32 34.15 -34.29 36.54
CA ALA A 32 34.17 -32.86 36.29
C ALA A 32 34.93 -32.51 34.99
N HIS A 33 35.95 -33.28 34.63
CA HIS A 33 36.77 -33.02 33.45
C HIS A 33 35.95 -33.18 32.16
N HIS A 34 35.12 -34.22 32.10
CA HIS A 34 34.20 -34.40 30.98
C HIS A 34 33.23 -33.23 30.85
N VAL A 35 32.67 -32.72 31.96
CA VAL A 35 31.80 -31.52 31.93
C VAL A 35 32.55 -30.29 31.39
N PHE A 36 33.79 -30.07 31.82
CA PHE A 36 34.59 -28.92 31.38
C PHE A 36 34.93 -28.97 29.88
N ILE A 37 35.21 -30.15 29.31
CA ILE A 37 35.49 -30.27 27.87
C ILE A 37 34.26 -29.91 27.04
N TYR A 38 33.07 -30.41 27.39
CA TYR A 38 31.84 -30.05 26.69
C TYR A 38 31.50 -28.57 26.84
N MET A 39 31.64 -28.01 28.04
CA MET A 39 31.43 -26.57 28.27
C MET A 39 32.35 -25.70 27.41
N PHE A 40 33.63 -26.08 27.25
CA PHE A 40 34.55 -25.36 26.36
C PHE A 40 34.13 -25.49 24.88
N GLY A 41 33.64 -26.66 24.47
CA GLY A 41 33.04 -26.87 23.16
C GLY A 41 31.86 -25.93 22.90
N ASP A 42 30.92 -25.85 23.84
CA ASP A 42 29.76 -24.95 23.75
C ASP A 42 30.19 -23.48 23.63
N ILE A 43 31.17 -23.05 24.43
CA ILE A 43 31.75 -21.69 24.35
C ILE A 43 32.41 -21.44 22.98
N ALA A 44 33.09 -22.44 22.41
CA ALA A 44 33.73 -22.33 21.10
C ALA A 44 32.70 -22.23 19.96
N PHE A 45 31.51 -22.83 20.11
CA PHE A 45 30.41 -22.73 19.15
C PHE A 45 29.55 -21.46 19.32
N LEU A 46 29.61 -20.79 20.47
CA LEU A 46 28.83 -19.57 20.77
C LEU A 46 28.87 -18.50 19.66
N PRO A 47 30.02 -18.19 19.00
CA PRO A 47 30.03 -17.22 17.91
C PRO A 47 29.13 -17.62 16.74
N LEU A 48 29.07 -18.92 16.40
CA LEU A 48 28.21 -19.43 15.33
C LEU A 48 26.73 -19.39 15.74
N GLU A 49 26.41 -19.73 16.98
CA GLU A 49 25.05 -19.67 17.51
C GLU A 49 24.52 -18.22 17.51
N VAL A 50 25.31 -17.28 18.00
CA VAL A 50 24.94 -15.86 18.03
C VAL A 50 24.74 -15.33 16.60
N LEU A 51 25.61 -15.70 15.66
CA LEU A 51 25.46 -15.35 14.25
C LEU A 51 24.13 -15.85 13.67
N LEU A 52 23.82 -17.14 13.87
CA LEU A 52 22.61 -17.77 13.36
C LEU A 52 21.35 -17.14 13.96
N VAL A 53 21.32 -16.98 15.29
CA VAL A 53 20.19 -16.36 15.98
C VAL A 53 20.01 -14.91 15.55
N THR A 54 21.10 -14.15 15.40
CA THR A 54 21.05 -12.76 14.95
C THR A 54 20.46 -12.65 13.56
N PHE A 55 20.92 -13.44 12.58
CA PHE A 55 20.38 -13.42 11.22
C PHE A 55 18.91 -13.82 11.15
N VAL A 56 18.50 -14.82 11.93
CA VAL A 56 17.08 -15.21 12.01
C VAL A 56 16.23 -14.08 12.61
N ILE A 57 16.68 -13.47 13.70
CA ILE A 57 15.96 -12.36 14.34
C ILE A 57 15.91 -11.14 13.42
N GLU A 58 17.02 -10.77 12.80
CA GLU A 58 17.10 -9.63 11.87
C GLU A 58 16.12 -9.81 10.71
N ARG A 59 16.09 -11.00 10.09
CA ARG A 59 15.13 -11.31 9.02
C ARG A 59 13.68 -11.19 9.50
N LEU A 60 13.36 -11.74 10.68
CA LEU A 60 12.01 -11.66 11.24
C LEU A 60 11.59 -10.21 11.56
N LEU A 61 12.51 -9.41 12.09
CA LEU A 61 12.28 -7.99 12.36
C LEU A 61 12.06 -7.22 11.06
N HIS A 62 12.89 -7.44 10.05
CA HIS A 62 12.78 -6.79 8.75
C HIS A 62 11.43 -7.08 8.06
N GLU A 63 11.00 -8.36 8.04
CA GLU A 63 9.70 -8.74 7.48
C GLU A 63 8.53 -8.08 8.22
N ARG A 64 8.63 -7.98 9.55
CA ARG A 64 7.62 -7.31 10.38
C ARG A 64 7.57 -5.81 10.10
N GLU A 65 8.71 -5.15 9.97
CA GLU A 65 8.81 -3.73 9.64
C GLU A 65 8.23 -3.44 8.26
N LYS A 66 8.62 -4.25 7.25
CA LYS A 66 8.07 -4.17 5.90
C LYS A 66 6.55 -4.30 5.88
N LYS A 67 6.00 -5.31 6.58
CA LYS A 67 4.55 -5.48 6.70
C LYS A 67 3.88 -4.28 7.38
N SER A 68 4.50 -3.75 8.44
CA SER A 68 3.97 -2.56 9.12
C SER A 68 3.98 -1.33 8.21
N LEU A 69 5.00 -1.17 7.37
CA LEU A 69 5.09 -0.05 6.43
C LEU A 69 4.02 -0.16 5.35
N LEU A 70 3.86 -1.34 4.74
CA LEU A 70 2.81 -1.62 3.75
C LEU A 70 1.40 -1.35 4.32
N ASN A 71 1.13 -1.74 5.57
CA ASN A 71 -0.15 -1.46 6.20
C ASN A 71 -0.40 0.04 6.36
N LYS A 72 0.61 0.81 6.81
CA LYS A 72 0.50 2.27 6.92
C LYS A 72 0.29 2.92 5.55
N MET A 73 0.98 2.44 4.52
CA MET A 73 0.85 2.92 3.15
C MET A 73 -0.57 2.68 2.62
N ASN A 74 -1.13 1.50 2.85
CA ASN A 74 -2.52 1.20 2.48
C ASN A 74 -3.55 2.07 3.22
N MET A 75 -3.29 2.48 4.47
CA MET A 75 -4.13 3.47 5.15
C MET A 75 -4.08 4.84 4.45
N LEU A 76 -2.91 5.26 3.96
CA LEU A 76 -2.77 6.50 3.17
C LEU A 76 -3.51 6.41 1.84
N ILE A 77 -3.35 5.30 1.11
CA ILE A 77 -4.09 5.02 -0.13
C ILE A 77 -5.60 5.07 0.12
N GLY A 78 -6.06 4.48 1.22
CA GLY A 78 -7.47 4.53 1.61
C GLY A 78 -7.96 5.95 1.89
N SER A 79 -7.18 6.76 2.60
CA SER A 79 -7.51 8.18 2.82
C SER A 79 -7.55 8.96 1.50
N PHE A 80 -6.63 8.68 0.58
CA PHE A 80 -6.61 9.28 -0.75
C PHE A 80 -7.87 8.94 -1.54
N TYR A 81 -8.28 7.67 -1.63
CA TYR A 81 -9.47 7.30 -2.37
C TYR A 81 -10.76 7.84 -1.74
N SER A 82 -10.81 7.91 -0.41
CA SER A 82 -11.96 8.48 0.31
C SER A 82 -12.13 9.97 0.03
N GLU A 83 -11.04 10.74 -0.05
CA GLU A 83 -11.10 12.20 -0.16
C GLU A 83 -11.01 12.71 -1.61
N VAL A 84 -10.16 12.08 -2.43
CA VAL A 84 -9.80 12.54 -3.78
C VAL A 84 -10.04 11.46 -4.83
N GLY A 85 -9.44 10.29 -4.67
CA GLY A 85 -9.29 9.31 -5.75
C GLY A 85 -10.62 8.85 -6.37
N SER A 86 -11.64 8.52 -5.59
CA SER A 86 -12.93 8.08 -6.15
C SER A 86 -13.64 9.19 -6.92
N ARG A 87 -13.59 10.43 -6.43
CA ARG A 87 -14.17 11.59 -7.14
C ARG A 87 -13.37 11.93 -8.38
N LEU A 88 -12.04 11.82 -8.31
CA LEU A 88 -11.15 12.05 -9.44
C LEU A 88 -11.38 11.03 -10.56
N ILE A 89 -11.61 9.76 -10.23
CA ILE A 89 -12.01 8.74 -11.23
C ILE A 89 -13.28 9.19 -11.96
N LYS A 90 -14.31 9.61 -11.21
CA LYS A 90 -15.59 10.06 -11.77
C LYS A 90 -15.47 11.36 -12.59
N ASN A 91 -14.62 12.28 -12.18
CA ASN A 91 -14.41 13.52 -12.94
C ASN A 91 -13.66 13.23 -14.24
N CYS A 92 -12.61 12.39 -14.19
CA CYS A 92 -11.84 11.99 -15.36
C CYS A 92 -12.63 11.11 -16.34
N SER A 93 -13.62 10.33 -15.85
CA SER A 93 -14.44 9.49 -16.72
C SER A 93 -15.24 10.27 -17.76
N GLY A 94 -15.58 11.54 -17.49
CA GLY A 94 -16.26 12.41 -18.45
C GLY A 94 -15.41 12.79 -19.67
N PHE A 95 -14.10 12.56 -19.62
CA PHE A 95 -13.17 12.83 -20.72
C PHE A 95 -12.83 11.57 -21.53
N ALA A 96 -13.22 10.39 -21.04
CA ALA A 96 -12.91 9.11 -21.67
C ALA A 96 -13.92 8.76 -22.78
N SER A 97 -13.43 8.53 -24.00
CA SER A 97 -14.25 8.05 -25.13
C SER A 97 -14.71 6.61 -24.94
N ASP A 98 -13.91 5.82 -24.23
CA ASP A 98 -13.99 4.37 -24.04
C ASP A 98 -14.54 4.00 -22.65
N LEU A 99 -15.28 4.92 -22.01
CA LEU A 99 -15.81 4.74 -20.65
C LEU A 99 -16.62 3.45 -20.48
N SER A 100 -17.43 3.06 -21.47
CA SER A 100 -18.25 1.84 -21.39
C SER A 100 -17.37 0.57 -21.30
N GLU A 101 -16.26 0.54 -22.03
CA GLU A 101 -15.35 -0.60 -22.03
C GLU A 101 -14.59 -0.65 -20.70
N ILE A 102 -14.00 0.48 -20.29
CA ILE A 102 -13.28 0.60 -19.02
C ILE A 102 -14.20 0.22 -17.85
N SER A 103 -15.42 0.77 -17.77
CA SER A 103 -16.37 0.49 -16.70
C SER A 103 -16.65 -1.01 -16.61
N SER A 104 -16.90 -1.69 -17.73
CA SER A 104 -17.20 -3.13 -17.75
C SER A 104 -16.10 -4.00 -17.13
N HIS A 105 -14.83 -3.61 -17.31
CA HIS A 105 -13.66 -4.28 -16.74
C HIS A 105 -13.36 -3.87 -15.29
N MET A 106 -14.03 -2.84 -14.77
CA MET A 106 -13.79 -2.24 -13.45
C MET A 106 -14.92 -2.47 -12.46
N LEU A 107 -15.99 -3.20 -12.83
CA LEU A 107 -17.09 -3.60 -11.94
C LEU A 107 -16.65 -4.69 -10.96
N VAL A 108 -15.88 -4.28 -9.94
CA VAL A 108 -15.41 -5.15 -8.87
C VAL A 108 -16.59 -5.71 -8.08
N SER A 109 -16.60 -7.03 -7.87
CA SER A 109 -17.61 -7.70 -7.06
C SER A 109 -16.99 -8.65 -6.02
N ASN A 110 -17.81 -9.10 -5.07
CA ASN A 110 -17.41 -10.11 -4.08
C ASN A 110 -16.90 -11.43 -4.70
N LYS A 111 -17.24 -11.71 -5.96
CA LYS A 111 -16.84 -12.93 -6.67
C LYS A 111 -15.45 -12.85 -7.30
N TRP A 112 -14.85 -11.66 -7.38
CA TRP A 112 -13.54 -11.49 -7.99
C TRP A 112 -12.45 -12.23 -7.22
N SER A 113 -11.67 -12.99 -7.97
CA SER A 113 -10.44 -13.63 -7.53
C SER A 113 -9.23 -12.71 -7.74
N ASP A 114 -8.09 -13.08 -7.18
CA ASP A 114 -6.80 -12.42 -7.41
C ASP A 114 -6.45 -12.28 -8.90
N LYS A 115 -6.85 -13.27 -9.72
CA LYS A 115 -6.62 -13.28 -11.16
C LYS A 115 -7.49 -12.25 -11.88
N ASP A 116 -8.71 -12.02 -11.42
CA ASP A 116 -9.61 -11.02 -12.00
C ASP A 116 -9.08 -9.60 -11.78
N PHE A 117 -8.57 -9.31 -10.57
CA PHE A 117 -7.88 -8.06 -10.29
C PHE A 117 -6.64 -7.86 -11.17
N GLN A 118 -5.83 -8.91 -11.35
CA GLN A 118 -4.65 -8.85 -12.22
C GLN A 118 -5.03 -8.59 -13.69
N ASN A 119 -6.04 -9.30 -14.21
CA ASN A 119 -6.51 -9.12 -15.58
C ASN A 119 -7.04 -7.71 -15.82
N ALA A 120 -7.86 -7.18 -14.89
CA ALA A 120 -8.36 -5.81 -14.97
C ALA A 120 -7.22 -4.78 -14.92
N LYS A 121 -6.21 -5.00 -14.07
CA LYS A 121 -5.05 -4.10 -13.97
C LYS A 121 -4.22 -4.11 -15.25
N ILE A 122 -3.98 -5.29 -15.82
CA ILE A 122 -3.28 -5.45 -17.10
C ILE A 122 -4.06 -4.75 -18.23
N PHE A 123 -5.38 -4.93 -18.27
CA PHE A 123 -6.24 -4.25 -19.24
C PHE A 123 -6.09 -2.73 -19.15
N VAL A 124 -6.23 -2.14 -17.96
CA VAL A 124 -6.09 -0.69 -17.76
C VAL A 124 -4.72 -0.18 -18.21
N LEU A 125 -3.64 -0.89 -17.84
CA LEU A 125 -2.27 -0.49 -18.17
C LEU A 125 -1.94 -0.61 -19.66
N ASN A 126 -2.50 -1.61 -20.36
CA ASN A 126 -2.19 -1.87 -21.77
C ASN A 126 -3.12 -1.15 -22.74
N SER A 127 -4.42 -1.10 -22.45
CA SER A 127 -5.41 -0.45 -23.31
C SER A 127 -5.26 1.05 -23.27
N ALA A 128 -4.82 1.60 -22.12
CA ALA A 128 -4.56 3.00 -21.83
C ALA A 128 -5.73 3.92 -22.29
N PRO A 129 -6.60 4.38 -21.37
CA PRO A 129 -7.82 5.13 -21.69
C PRO A 129 -7.69 6.17 -22.80
N ASP A 130 -8.68 6.21 -23.70
CA ASP A 130 -8.78 7.24 -24.73
C ASP A 130 -9.37 8.53 -24.13
N ILE A 131 -8.48 9.40 -23.65
CA ILE A 131 -8.83 10.68 -23.02
C ILE A 131 -8.79 11.80 -24.05
N ASP A 132 -9.86 12.59 -24.12
CA ASP A 132 -9.91 13.86 -24.84
C ASP A 132 -10.30 14.99 -23.88
N SER A 133 -9.33 15.86 -23.58
CA SER A 133 -9.49 17.00 -22.67
C SER A 133 -10.58 17.99 -23.10
N ARG A 134 -11.03 17.95 -24.37
CA ARG A 134 -12.07 18.84 -24.90
C ARG A 134 -13.49 18.34 -24.64
N LYS A 135 -13.69 17.07 -24.24
CA LYS A 135 -15.02 16.47 -24.05
C LYS A 135 -15.67 16.85 -22.72
N GLY A 136 -14.86 17.10 -21.69
CA GLY A 136 -15.33 17.36 -20.34
C GLY A 136 -15.11 18.81 -19.90
N ASP A 137 -15.38 19.05 -18.62
CA ASP A 137 -15.21 20.37 -17.98
C ASP A 137 -13.86 20.45 -17.25
N LEU A 138 -12.85 20.98 -17.95
CA LEU A 138 -11.51 21.18 -17.39
C LEU A 138 -11.51 22.19 -16.23
N GLU A 139 -12.39 23.18 -16.24
CA GLU A 139 -12.47 24.20 -15.18
C GLU A 139 -12.99 23.59 -13.87
N SER A 140 -14.00 22.72 -13.96
CA SER A 140 -14.49 21.95 -12.81
C SER A 140 -13.43 21.01 -12.24
N LEU A 141 -12.67 20.33 -13.11
CA LEU A 141 -11.56 19.47 -12.68
C LEU A 141 -10.43 20.26 -12.02
N ARG A 142 -10.05 21.42 -12.58
CA ARG A 142 -9.09 22.35 -11.96
C ARG A 142 -9.55 22.78 -10.57
N ALA A 143 -10.76 23.31 -10.45
CA ALA A 143 -11.29 23.78 -9.18
C ALA A 143 -11.35 22.67 -8.12
N PHE A 144 -11.65 21.43 -8.53
CA PHE A 144 -11.59 20.27 -7.65
C PHE A 144 -10.17 19.96 -7.17
N LEU A 145 -9.18 19.91 -8.07
CA LEU A 145 -7.79 19.62 -7.71
C LEU A 145 -7.18 20.74 -6.85
N GLU A 146 -7.42 22.00 -7.18
CA GLU A 146 -6.98 23.16 -6.38
C GLU A 146 -7.53 23.08 -4.95
N ASN A 147 -8.81 22.72 -4.79
CA ASN A 147 -9.41 22.53 -3.47
C ASN A 147 -8.74 21.39 -2.66
N LYS A 148 -8.24 20.35 -3.35
CA LYS A 148 -7.61 19.18 -2.73
C LYS A 148 -6.09 19.28 -2.62
N ARG A 149 -5.47 20.30 -3.20
CA ARG A 149 -4.02 20.52 -3.19
C ARG A 149 -3.39 20.45 -1.78
N PRO A 150 -3.96 21.09 -0.73
CA PRO A 150 -3.37 20.98 0.61
C PRO A 150 -3.34 19.54 1.15
N PHE A 151 -4.40 18.76 0.87
CA PHE A 151 -4.48 17.36 1.28
C PHE A 151 -3.47 16.51 0.50
N LEU A 152 -3.38 16.68 -0.82
CA LEU A 152 -2.39 15.98 -1.65
C LEU A 152 -0.95 16.28 -1.18
N LEU A 153 -0.66 17.53 -0.78
CA LEU A 153 0.69 17.93 -0.32
C LEU A 153 1.01 17.25 1.01
N SER A 154 0.01 17.09 1.89
CA SER A 154 0.16 16.37 3.15
C SER A 154 0.46 14.87 2.95
N LEU A 155 -0.05 14.26 1.86
CA LEU A 155 0.26 12.88 1.51
C LEU A 155 1.71 12.75 1.02
N LEU A 156 2.16 13.62 0.10
CA LEU A 156 3.55 13.62 -0.37
C LEU A 156 4.56 13.85 0.75
N ALA A 157 4.23 14.69 1.72
CA ALA A 157 5.09 14.96 2.87
C ALA A 157 5.11 13.83 3.91
N ASN A 158 4.33 12.75 3.73
CA ASN A 158 4.23 11.69 4.73
C ASN A 158 5.50 10.81 4.73
N PRO A 159 6.13 10.57 5.90
CA PRO A 159 7.39 9.82 5.98
C PRO A 159 7.25 8.32 5.66
N ASN A 160 6.03 7.78 5.57
CA ASN A 160 5.81 6.40 5.16
C ASN A 160 5.64 6.25 3.64
N MET A 161 5.72 7.34 2.87
CA MET A 161 5.75 7.27 1.41
C MET A 161 7.05 6.61 0.96
N LEU A 162 6.92 5.63 0.07
CA LEU A 162 8.05 4.93 -0.51
C LEU A 162 8.52 5.67 -1.76
N GLU A 163 9.83 5.88 -1.87
CA GLU A 163 10.45 6.32 -3.12
C GLU A 163 10.25 5.20 -4.18
N HIS A 164 9.75 5.56 -5.36
CA HIS A 164 9.51 4.64 -6.48
C HIS A 164 8.46 3.54 -6.22
N ASP A 165 7.32 3.91 -5.62
CA ASP A 165 6.12 3.06 -5.51
C ASP A 165 4.98 3.58 -6.42
N ALA A 166 4.10 2.68 -6.86
CA ALA A 166 3.00 3.00 -7.77
C ALA A 166 2.05 4.09 -7.23
N PHE A 167 1.83 4.14 -5.91
CA PHE A 167 1.02 5.20 -5.31
C PHE A 167 1.73 6.55 -5.31
N THR A 168 3.05 6.57 -5.10
CA THR A 168 3.87 7.78 -5.20
C THR A 168 3.86 8.31 -6.63
N ASP A 169 4.00 7.44 -7.63
CA ASP A 169 3.93 7.81 -9.04
C ASP A 169 2.55 8.39 -9.41
N LEU A 170 1.46 7.79 -8.89
CA LEU A 170 0.11 8.31 -9.03
C LEU A 170 -0.01 9.73 -8.46
N LEU A 171 0.45 9.97 -7.24
CA LEU A 171 0.41 11.30 -6.63
C LEU A 171 1.16 12.32 -7.49
N TRP A 172 2.35 11.97 -7.99
CA TRP A 172 3.10 12.83 -8.91
C TRP A 172 2.34 13.14 -10.19
N ALA A 173 1.68 12.16 -10.82
CA ALA A 173 0.90 12.39 -12.03
C ALA A 173 -0.30 13.31 -11.77
N VAL A 174 -0.97 13.16 -10.63
CA VAL A 174 -2.07 14.05 -10.23
C VAL A 174 -1.58 15.46 -9.92
N PHE A 175 -0.43 15.59 -9.25
CA PHE A 175 0.20 16.89 -8.99
C PHE A 175 0.64 17.60 -10.24
N HIS A 176 1.28 16.89 -11.16
CA HIS A 176 1.69 17.45 -12.43
C HIS A 176 0.49 17.99 -13.21
N LEU A 177 -0.62 17.25 -13.22
CA LEU A 177 -1.87 17.71 -13.84
C LEU A 177 -2.45 18.98 -13.17
N ASP A 178 -2.44 19.02 -11.83
CA ASP A 178 -2.86 20.20 -11.04
C ASP A 178 -1.95 21.42 -11.30
N GLU A 179 -0.64 21.20 -11.42
CA GLU A 179 0.33 22.24 -11.79
C GLU A 179 0.04 22.80 -13.18
N GLU A 180 -0.08 21.94 -14.19
CA GLU A 180 -0.43 22.32 -15.57
C GLU A 180 -1.72 23.16 -15.60
N PHE A 181 -2.76 22.78 -14.85
CA PHE A 181 -3.98 23.58 -14.78
C PHE A 181 -3.78 24.95 -14.11
N SER A 182 -2.94 25.03 -13.08
CA SER A 182 -2.73 26.28 -12.34
C SER A 182 -1.82 27.29 -13.05
N PHE A 183 -0.96 26.85 -13.97
CA PHE A 183 -0.14 27.75 -14.79
C PHE A 183 -0.90 28.40 -15.95
N ARG A 184 -2.17 28.01 -16.17
CA ARG A 184 -3.01 28.53 -17.25
C ARG A 184 -4.10 29.43 -16.67
N ASP A 185 -4.18 30.67 -17.17
CA ASP A 185 -5.23 31.61 -16.76
C ASP A 185 -6.63 31.09 -17.09
N ASN A 186 -6.77 30.43 -18.23
CA ASN A 186 -8.01 29.80 -18.69
C ASN A 186 -7.72 28.43 -19.33
N LEU A 187 -8.71 27.52 -19.26
CA LEU A 187 -8.65 26.21 -19.92
C LEU A 187 -9.59 26.13 -21.14
N LYS A 188 -10.04 27.29 -21.63
CA LYS A 188 -10.98 27.42 -22.75
C LYS A 188 -10.27 28.02 -23.96
N ASN A 189 -10.55 27.48 -25.14
CA ASN A 189 -9.97 27.93 -26.41
C ASN A 189 -8.43 27.84 -26.44
N LEU A 190 -7.88 26.80 -25.81
CA LEU A 190 -6.46 26.51 -25.88
C LEU A 190 -6.06 26.09 -27.31
N PRO A 191 -4.80 26.29 -27.72
CA PRO A 191 -4.30 25.75 -28.98
C PRO A 191 -4.49 24.22 -29.05
N PRO A 192 -4.74 23.62 -30.23
CA PRO A 192 -4.94 22.19 -30.37
C PRO A 192 -3.80 21.34 -29.78
N THR A 193 -2.56 21.82 -29.88
CA THR A 193 -1.37 21.16 -29.30
C THR A 193 -1.42 21.11 -27.78
N ASP A 194 -2.00 22.12 -27.14
CA ASP A 194 -2.12 22.20 -25.68
C ASP A 194 -3.21 21.27 -25.16
N TYR A 195 -4.34 21.17 -25.88
CA TYR A 195 -5.36 20.15 -25.59
C TYR A 195 -4.81 18.73 -25.72
N GLN A 196 -3.93 18.47 -26.70
CA GLN A 196 -3.26 17.18 -26.85
C GLN A 196 -2.32 16.90 -25.68
N HIS A 197 -1.53 17.89 -25.23
CA HIS A 197 -0.67 17.76 -24.05
C HIS A 197 -1.47 17.41 -22.79
N LEU A 198 -2.51 18.19 -22.49
CA LEU A 198 -3.40 17.96 -21.34
C LEU A 198 -4.08 16.59 -21.41
N SER A 199 -4.51 16.15 -22.60
CA SER A 199 -5.08 14.81 -22.77
C SER A 199 -4.07 13.71 -22.41
N GLY A 200 -2.80 13.90 -22.77
CA GLY A 200 -1.70 13.01 -22.41
C GLY A 200 -1.44 12.93 -20.90
N ASP A 201 -1.41 14.08 -20.21
CA ASP A 201 -1.20 14.11 -18.76
C ASP A 201 -2.39 13.56 -17.99
N MET A 202 -3.62 13.89 -18.41
CA MET A 202 -4.84 13.31 -17.87
C MET A 202 -4.89 11.80 -18.08
N LYS A 203 -4.51 11.31 -19.27
CA LYS A 203 -4.40 9.88 -19.56
C LYS A 203 -3.41 9.19 -18.61
N ARG A 204 -2.23 9.79 -18.38
CA ARG A 204 -1.21 9.25 -17.46
C ARG A 204 -1.76 9.14 -16.04
N ALA A 205 -2.32 10.23 -15.50
CA ALA A 205 -2.89 10.26 -14.16
C ALA A 205 -4.07 9.29 -14.02
N TYR A 206 -4.99 9.27 -14.99
CA TYR A 206 -6.18 8.41 -14.94
C TYR A 206 -5.82 6.92 -15.03
N THR A 207 -4.87 6.54 -15.90
CA THR A 207 -4.41 5.15 -16.00
C THR A 207 -3.84 4.65 -14.68
N GLN A 208 -2.95 5.44 -14.06
CA GLN A 208 -2.37 5.11 -12.76
C GLN A 208 -3.43 5.08 -11.66
N LEU A 209 -4.40 6.01 -11.70
CA LEU A 209 -5.47 6.10 -10.72
C LEU A 209 -6.37 4.87 -10.72
N LEU A 210 -6.71 4.35 -11.90
CA LEU A 210 -7.50 3.13 -12.04
C LEU A 210 -6.70 1.89 -11.64
N ALA A 211 -5.44 1.80 -12.06
CA ALA A 211 -4.57 0.67 -11.75
C ALA A 211 -4.29 0.54 -10.25
N GLU A 212 -4.11 1.67 -9.56
CA GLU A 212 -3.91 1.71 -8.11
C GLU A 212 -5.21 1.45 -7.35
N TRP A 213 -6.36 1.85 -7.91
CA TRP A 213 -7.66 1.58 -7.30
C TRP A 213 -7.93 0.07 -7.27
N LEU A 214 -7.59 -0.65 -8.34
CA LEU A 214 -7.66 -2.11 -8.38
C LEU A 214 -6.73 -2.78 -7.35
N ALA A 215 -5.51 -2.27 -7.19
CA ALA A 215 -4.57 -2.77 -6.20
C ALA A 215 -5.11 -2.56 -4.77
N TYR A 216 -5.65 -1.37 -4.50
CA TYR A 216 -6.29 -1.02 -3.25
C TYR A 216 -7.53 -1.90 -2.98
N MET A 217 -8.42 -2.07 -3.95
CA MET A 217 -9.60 -2.93 -3.82
C MET A 217 -9.23 -4.38 -3.52
N LYS A 218 -8.17 -4.90 -4.15
CA LYS A 218 -7.64 -6.24 -3.84
C LYS A 218 -7.16 -6.32 -2.39
N HIS A 219 -6.40 -5.33 -1.93
CA HIS A 219 -5.93 -5.28 -0.54
C HIS A 219 -7.10 -5.21 0.46
N LEU A 220 -8.09 -4.34 0.22
CA LEU A 220 -9.29 -4.25 1.05
C LEU A 220 -10.04 -5.58 1.13
N LYS A 221 -10.15 -6.31 0.01
CA LYS A 221 -10.85 -7.59 -0.01
C LYS A 221 -10.22 -8.60 0.96
N SER A 222 -8.89 -8.64 1.04
CA SER A 222 -8.15 -9.53 1.93
C SER A 222 -8.21 -9.07 3.38
N ASP A 223 -7.88 -7.80 3.63
CA ASP A 223 -7.48 -7.35 4.97
C ASP A 223 -8.57 -6.51 5.65
N TYR A 224 -9.50 -5.93 4.88
CA TYR A 224 -10.59 -5.09 5.38
C TYR A 224 -11.93 -5.32 4.65
N PRO A 225 -12.55 -6.52 4.75
CA PRO A 225 -13.73 -6.87 3.95
C PRO A 225 -14.92 -5.91 4.07
N TYR A 226 -15.08 -5.24 5.22
CA TYR A 226 -16.13 -4.25 5.43
C TYR A 226 -15.92 -2.98 4.60
N LEU A 227 -14.67 -2.50 4.48
CA LEU A 227 -14.32 -1.38 3.60
C LEU A 227 -14.47 -1.76 2.13
N PHE A 228 -14.05 -2.99 1.77
CA PHE A 228 -14.22 -3.52 0.42
C PHE A 228 -15.69 -3.51 -0.01
N SER A 229 -16.57 -3.98 0.86
CA SER A 229 -18.01 -4.06 0.58
C SER A 229 -18.61 -2.68 0.27
N LEU A 230 -18.24 -1.64 1.03
CA LEU A 230 -18.69 -0.28 0.75
C LEU A 230 -18.09 0.25 -0.56
N ALA A 231 -16.76 0.14 -0.73
CA ALA A 231 -16.06 0.67 -1.89
C ALA A 231 -16.51 0.01 -3.21
N ALA A 232 -16.85 -1.28 -3.19
CA ALA A 232 -17.39 -1.99 -4.35
C ALA A 232 -18.79 -1.52 -4.72
N ARG A 233 -19.65 -1.24 -3.73
CA ARG A 233 -21.01 -0.71 -3.95
C ARG A 233 -21.01 0.74 -4.42
N THR A 234 -20.05 1.54 -3.96
CA THR A 234 -19.89 2.94 -4.34
C THR A 234 -18.83 3.12 -5.42
N ASN A 235 -18.67 2.13 -6.29
CA ASN A 235 -17.68 2.17 -7.37
C ASN A 235 -17.94 3.40 -8.27
N PRO A 236 -16.96 4.31 -8.45
CA PRO A 236 -17.17 5.54 -9.20
C PRO A 236 -17.49 5.33 -10.69
N LEU A 237 -17.22 4.14 -11.23
CA LEU A 237 -17.52 3.79 -12.63
C LEU A 237 -18.81 2.97 -12.79
N ASP A 238 -19.49 2.62 -11.70
CA ASP A 238 -20.79 1.95 -11.74
C ASP A 238 -21.92 2.98 -11.79
N ALA A 239 -22.71 2.98 -12.86
CA ALA A 239 -23.87 3.85 -13.02
C ALA A 239 -24.98 3.55 -12.00
N ASN A 240 -25.01 2.34 -11.44
CA ASN A 240 -25.98 1.90 -10.45
C ASN A 240 -25.40 1.90 -9.02
N ALA A 241 -24.25 2.54 -8.80
CA ALA A 241 -23.61 2.62 -7.50
C ALA A 241 -24.56 3.18 -6.43
N ASP A 242 -24.73 2.42 -5.34
CA ASP A 242 -25.64 2.76 -4.25
C ASP A 242 -24.99 2.41 -2.90
N PRO A 243 -24.79 3.39 -2.00
CA PRO A 243 -24.22 3.09 -0.68
C PRO A 243 -25.12 2.21 0.19
N VAL A 244 -26.43 2.20 -0.07
CA VAL A 244 -27.43 1.50 0.75
C VAL A 244 -27.37 -0.02 0.52
N VAL A 245 -27.33 -0.79 1.60
CA VAL A 245 -27.49 -2.25 1.54
C VAL A 245 -28.97 -2.56 1.34
N LYS A 246 -29.32 -3.07 0.17
CA LYS A 246 -30.66 -3.58 -0.12
C LYS A 246 -30.74 -5.02 0.41
N GLU A 247 -31.84 -5.32 1.12
CA GLU A 247 -32.15 -6.67 1.62
C GLU A 247 -32.32 -7.69 0.49
#